data_AF-A0A6G6X7R9-F1
#
_entry.id   AF-A0A6G6X7R9-F1
#
_cell.length_a   1.000
_cell.length_b   1.000
_cell.length_c   1.000
_cell.angle_alpha   90.00
_cell.angle_beta   90.00
_cell.angle_gamma   90.00
#
_symmetry.space_group_name_H-M   'P 1'
#
loop_
_entity.id
_entity.type
_entity.pdbx_description
1 polymer ?
#
loop_
_entity_poly.entity_id
_entity_poly.type
_entity_poly.pdbx_seq_one_letter_code
_entity_poly.pdbx_strand_id
1 'polypeptide(L)'
;MSKPDQPGAISLLNDPDRKKPQFLDNPGQDKAVAAILRLAMEISVLRDRIDTHEALAEQSGAYTALDVESYNPDPERAARRAARRKSLIEGLMHDLS
;
A
#
# COMPACT_ATOMS: atom_id res chain seq x y z
N MET A 1 12.78 -15.90 -48.58
CA MET A 1 11.85 -14.84 -48.11
C MET A 1 12.12 -14.62 -46.62
N SER A 2 12.85 -13.56 -46.27
CA SER A 2 13.18 -13.28 -44.86
C SER A 2 11.96 -12.66 -44.16
N LYS A 3 11.67 -13.16 -42.95
CA LYS A 3 10.59 -12.69 -42.07
C LYS A 3 10.84 -11.22 -41.72
N PRO A 4 9.83 -10.32 -41.76
CA PRO A 4 10.05 -8.93 -41.37
C PRO A 4 10.50 -8.86 -39.92
N ASP A 5 11.53 -8.04 -39.70
CA ASP A 5 12.14 -7.77 -38.41
C ASP A 5 11.06 -7.26 -37.45
N GLN A 6 10.75 -8.03 -36.40
CA GLN A 6 9.73 -7.62 -35.45
C GLN A 6 10.33 -6.53 -34.55
N PRO A 7 9.70 -5.34 -34.44
CA PRO A 7 10.22 -4.31 -33.57
C PRO A 7 10.31 -4.84 -32.14
N GLY A 8 11.51 -4.77 -31.55
CA GLY A 8 11.74 -5.17 -30.16
C GLY A 8 10.80 -4.41 -29.22
N ALA A 9 10.48 -5.01 -28.07
CA ALA A 9 9.51 -4.46 -27.10
C ALA A 9 9.74 -2.98 -26.72
N ILE A 10 10.99 -2.51 -26.81
CA ILE A 10 11.39 -1.12 -26.58
C ILE A 10 10.87 -0.16 -27.67
N SER A 11 10.79 -0.61 -28.94
CA SER A 11 10.30 0.21 -30.06
C SER A 11 8.80 0.49 -29.95
N LEU A 12 8.03 -0.42 -29.35
CA LEU A 12 6.59 -0.24 -29.09
C LEU A 12 6.30 0.76 -27.96
N LEU A 13 7.29 1.03 -27.10
CA LEU A 13 7.18 2.02 -26.01
C LEU A 13 7.40 3.45 -26.53
N ASN A 14 8.10 3.62 -27.65
CA ASN A 14 8.45 4.93 -28.22
C ASN A 14 7.63 5.32 -29.44
N ASP A 15 6.59 4.54 -29.78
CA ASP A 15 5.72 4.82 -30.92
C ASP A 15 4.86 6.09 -30.66
N PRO A 16 5.04 7.17 -31.44
CA PRO A 16 4.31 8.43 -31.25
C PRO A 16 2.81 8.29 -31.56
N ASP A 17 2.40 7.28 -32.34
CA ASP A 17 1.01 7.01 -32.70
C ASP A 17 0.32 6.07 -31.69
N ARG A 18 1.06 5.59 -30.68
CA ARG A 18 0.49 4.78 -29.60
C ARG A 18 -0.49 5.63 -28.81
N LYS A 19 -1.78 5.36 -29.00
CA LYS A 19 -2.85 5.87 -28.12
C LYS A 19 -2.51 5.48 -26.68
N LYS A 20 -2.14 6.47 -25.87
CA LYS A 20 -2.00 6.29 -24.42
C LYS A 20 -3.32 5.71 -23.91
N PRO A 21 -3.29 4.70 -23.02
CA PRO A 21 -4.50 4.17 -22.42
C PRO A 21 -5.37 5.31 -21.89
N GLN A 22 -6.63 5.37 -22.34
CA GLN A 22 -7.59 6.45 -22.05
C GLN A 22 -8.11 6.46 -20.59
N PHE A 23 -7.34 5.98 -19.63
CA PHE A 23 -7.78 6.00 -18.23
C PHE A 23 -7.70 7.41 -17.60
N LEU A 24 -7.26 8.43 -18.35
CA LEU A 24 -6.57 9.61 -17.79
C LEU A 24 -6.91 10.89 -18.57
N ASP A 25 -8.12 11.43 -18.40
CA ASP A 25 -8.48 12.76 -18.92
C ASP A 25 -8.14 13.89 -17.92
N ASN A 26 -7.67 13.57 -16.71
CA ASN A 26 -7.28 14.55 -15.69
C ASN A 26 -5.96 14.15 -14.98
N PRO A 27 -4.84 14.87 -15.24
CA PRO A 27 -3.53 14.59 -14.66
C PRO A 27 -3.47 14.55 -13.11
N GLY A 28 -4.45 15.14 -12.42
CA GLY A 28 -4.57 15.06 -10.97
C GLY A 28 -5.09 13.70 -10.47
N GLN A 29 -5.98 13.06 -11.23
CA GLN A 29 -6.56 11.76 -10.87
C GLN A 29 -5.52 10.64 -10.99
N ASP A 30 -4.67 10.68 -12.02
CA ASP A 30 -3.62 9.70 -12.26
C ASP A 30 -2.60 9.66 -11.12
N LYS A 31 -2.21 10.84 -10.63
CA LYS A 31 -1.26 10.99 -9.51
C LYS A 31 -1.87 10.47 -8.21
N ALA A 32 -3.16 10.72 -7.99
CA ALA A 32 -3.88 10.19 -6.83
C ALA A 32 -3.96 8.65 -6.87
N VAL A 33 -4.30 8.06 -8.02
CA VAL A 33 -4.31 6.60 -8.20
C VAL A 33 -2.92 6.00 -7.98
N ALA A 34 -1.87 6.62 -8.54
CA ALA A 34 -0.50 6.16 -8.33
C ALA A 34 -0.07 6.23 -6.85
N ALA A 35 -0.45 7.29 -6.13
CA ALA A 35 -0.18 7.42 -4.71
C ALA A 35 -0.92 6.33 -3.88
N ILE A 36 -2.18 6.05 -4.21
CA ILE A 36 -2.96 4.99 -3.55
C ILE A 36 -2.34 3.61 -3.79
N LEU A 37 -1.95 3.30 -5.03
CA LEU A 37 -1.28 2.04 -5.36
C LEU A 37 0.04 1.89 -4.59
N ARG A 38 0.83 2.96 -4.49
CA ARG A 38 2.05 2.95 -3.67
C ARG A 38 1.74 2.69 -2.19
N LEU A 39 0.75 3.37 -1.62
CA LEU A 39 0.33 3.14 -0.24
C LEU A 39 -0.16 1.70 -0.02
N ALA A 40 -0.91 1.13 -0.95
CA ALA A 40 -1.34 -0.27 -0.88
C ALA A 40 -0.15 -1.24 -0.84
N MET A 41 0.90 -0.96 -1.63
CA MET A 41 2.13 -1.76 -1.60
C MET A 41 2.88 -1.64 -0.26
N GLU A 42 3.00 -0.43 0.29
CA GLU A 42 3.60 -0.23 1.61
C GLU A 42 2.81 -0.98 2.71
N ILE A 43 1.47 -0.98 2.64
CA ILE A 43 0.62 -1.75 3.55
C ILE A 43 0.88 -3.25 3.40
N SER A 44 1.09 -3.75 2.17
CA SER A 44 1.43 -5.16 1.94
C SER A 44 2.74 -5.54 2.64
N VAL A 45 3.79 -4.72 2.48
CA VAL A 45 5.09 -4.94 3.13
C VAL A 45 4.96 -4.89 4.66
N LEU A 46 4.13 -3.99 5.20
CA LEU A 46 3.86 -3.93 6.63
C LEU A 46 3.14 -5.19 7.14
N ARG A 47 2.23 -5.78 6.36
CA ARG A 47 1.55 -7.03 6.71
C ARG A 47 2.53 -8.20 6.75
N ASP A 48 3.39 -8.33 5.75
CA ASP A 48 4.42 -9.38 5.71
C ASP A 48 5.37 -9.26 6.91
N ARG A 49 5.69 -8.02 7.31
CA ARG A 49 6.52 -7.78 8.48
C ARG A 49 5.80 -8.14 9.78
N ILE A 50 4.49 -7.89 9.91
CA ILE A 50 3.70 -8.30 11.08
C ILE A 50 3.65 -9.83 11.17
N ASP A 51 3.37 -10.52 10.06
CA ASP A 51 3.38 -11.98 9.97
C ASP A 51 4.73 -12.56 10.43
N THR A 52 5.84 -11.98 9.96
CA THR A 52 7.18 -12.37 10.40
C THR A 52 7.38 -12.18 11.92
N HIS A 53 6.87 -11.09 12.49
CA HIS A 53 6.96 -10.85 13.93
C HIS A 53 6.14 -11.88 14.73
N GLU A 54 4.96 -12.25 14.27
CA GLU A 54 4.11 -13.27 14.90
C GLU A 54 4.75 -14.66 14.82
N ALA A 55 5.29 -15.04 13.65
CA ALA A 55 6.00 -16.31 13.48
C ALA A 55 7.24 -16.43 14.39
N LEU A 56 8.03 -15.35 14.51
CA LEU A 56 9.18 -15.32 15.42
C LEU A 56 8.75 -15.36 16.89
N ALA A 57 7.65 -14.70 17.26
CA ALA A 57 7.10 -14.77 18.61
C ALA A 57 6.66 -16.20 18.95
N GLU A 58 5.97 -16.88 18.04
CA GLU A 58 5.54 -18.26 18.22
C GLU A 58 6.74 -19.21 18.31
N GLN A 59 7.74 -19.06 17.44
CA GLN A 59 8.98 -19.85 17.49
C GLN A 59 9.73 -19.68 18.81
N SER A 60 9.69 -18.49 19.42
CA SER A 60 10.29 -18.22 20.72
C SER A 60 9.43 -18.66 21.91
N GLY A 61 8.19 -19.10 21.68
CA GLY A 61 7.22 -19.47 22.71
C GLY A 61 6.59 -18.28 23.45
N ALA A 62 6.62 -17.08 22.87
CA ALA A 62 6.13 -15.86 23.52
C ALA A 62 4.61 -15.70 23.42
N TYR A 63 4.05 -15.75 22.21
CA TYR A 63 2.62 -15.70 21.91
C TYR A 63 2.36 -16.21 20.48
N THR A 64 1.11 -16.54 20.18
CA THR A 64 0.63 -17.03 18.88
C THR A 64 -0.17 -15.95 18.14
N ALA A 65 -0.43 -16.16 16.85
CA ALA A 65 -1.35 -15.31 16.09
C ALA A 65 -2.77 -15.27 16.69
N LEU A 66 -3.24 -16.39 17.29
CA LEU A 66 -4.54 -16.44 17.96
C LEU A 66 -4.58 -15.54 19.20
N ASP A 67 -3.46 -15.39 19.91
CA ASP A 67 -3.37 -14.46 21.05
C ASP A 67 -3.50 -13.01 20.58
N VAL A 68 -3.01 -12.67 19.38
CA VAL A 68 -3.18 -11.34 18.76
C VAL A 68 -4.65 -11.09 18.42
N GLU A 69 -5.31 -12.05 17.76
CA GLU A 69 -6.73 -11.94 17.36
C GLU A 69 -7.69 -11.86 18.55
N SER A 70 -7.36 -12.55 19.64
CA SER A 70 -8.16 -12.53 20.88
C SER A 70 -7.74 -11.42 21.86
N TYR A 71 -6.73 -10.62 21.52
CA TYR A 71 -6.20 -9.61 22.41
C TYR A 71 -7.20 -8.49 22.69
N ASN A 72 -7.63 -8.40 23.95
CA ASN A 72 -8.40 -7.26 24.43
C ASN A 72 -7.48 -6.23 25.12
N PRO A 73 -7.29 -5.02 24.56
CA PRO A 73 -6.46 -4.01 25.18
C PRO A 73 -7.07 -3.52 26.50
N ASP A 74 -6.22 -3.28 27.50
CA ASP A 74 -6.62 -2.57 28.71
C ASP A 74 -7.11 -1.13 28.39
N PRO A 75 -7.89 -0.50 29.30
CA PRO A 75 -8.44 0.83 29.06
C PRO A 75 -7.39 1.89 28.73
N GLU A 76 -6.19 1.80 29.31
CA GLU A 76 -5.11 2.75 29.10
C GLU A 76 -4.53 2.61 27.67
N ARG A 77 -4.27 1.38 27.22
CA ARG A 77 -3.84 1.07 25.85
C ARG A 77 -4.89 1.48 24.83
N ALA A 78 -6.16 1.21 25.10
CA ALA A 78 -7.26 1.61 24.24
C ALA A 78 -7.33 3.14 24.08
N ALA A 79 -7.22 3.88 25.20
CA ALA A 79 -7.21 5.34 25.20
C ALA A 79 -6.02 5.91 24.42
N ARG A 80 -4.80 5.37 24.60
CA ARG A 80 -3.62 5.79 23.84
C ARG A 80 -3.79 5.56 22.34
N ARG A 81 -4.38 4.43 21.93
CA ARG A 81 -4.69 4.16 20.51
C ARG A 81 -5.73 5.15 19.96
N ALA A 82 -6.77 5.46 20.74
CA ALA A 82 -7.80 6.43 20.34
C ALA A 82 -7.22 7.85 20.17
N ALA A 83 -6.38 8.30 21.10
CA ALA A 83 -5.73 9.61 21.02
C ALA A 83 -4.85 9.74 19.76
N ARG A 84 -4.04 8.71 19.45
CA ARG A 84 -3.21 8.69 18.23
C ARG A 84 -4.05 8.79 16.95
N ARG A 85 -5.15 8.03 16.86
CA ARG A 85 -6.07 8.10 15.71
C ARG A 85 -6.72 9.47 15.60
N LYS A 86 -7.14 10.05 16.73
CA LYS A 86 -7.73 11.40 16.76
C LYS A 86 -6.75 12.44 16.20
N SER A 87 -5.51 12.49 16.70
CA SER A 87 -4.50 13.43 16.20
C SER A 87 -4.18 13.25 14.72
N LEU A 88 -4.16 12.00 14.22
CA LEU A 88 -3.99 11.75 12.80
C LEU A 88 -5.13 12.36 11.98
N ILE A 89 -6.38 12.13 12.39
CA ILE A 89 -7.57 12.67 11.71
C ILE A 89 -7.56 14.20 11.74
N GLU A 90 -7.25 14.80 12.89
CA GLU A 90 -7.18 16.27 13.03
C GLU A 90 -6.14 16.88 12.09
N GLY A 91 -4.95 16.28 11.99
CA GLY A 91 -3.91 16.73 11.04
C GLY A 91 -4.36 16.60 9.58
N LEU A 92 -4.95 15.47 9.21
CA LEU A 92 -5.47 15.28 7.85
C LEU A 92 -6.58 16.27 7.49
N MET A 93 -7.47 16.60 8.43
CA MET A 93 -8.54 17.57 8.19
C MET A 93 -8.00 18.98 8.03
N HIS A 94 -7.00 19.37 8.82
CA HIS A 94 -6.29 20.63 8.67
C HIS A 94 -5.61 20.77 7.31
N ASP A 95 -4.98 19.71 6.81
CA ASP A 95 -4.26 19.75 5.53
C ASP A 95 -5.19 19.80 4.30
N LEU A 96 -6.48 19.49 4.49
CA LEU A 96 -7.52 19.50 3.45
C LEU A 96 -8.39 20.77 3.45
N SER A 97 -8.30 21.61 4.48
CA SER A 97 -9.05 22.88 4.62
C SER A 97 -8.30 24.06 4.04
#